data_AF-B7PJM3-F1
#
_entry.id   AF-B7PJM3-F1
#
_cell.length_a   1.000
_cell.length_b   1.000
_cell.length_c   1.000
_cell.angle_alpha   90.00
_cell.angle_beta   90.00
_cell.angle_gamma   90.00
#
_symmetry.space_group_name_H-M   'P 1'
#
loop_
_entity.id
_entity.type
_entity.pdbx_description
1 polymer ?
#
loop_
_entity_poly.entity_id
_entity_poly.type
_entity_poly.pdbx_seq_one_letter_code
_entity_poly.pdbx_strand_id
1 'polypeptide(L)' 'MSVQEIEDENAQYINDLYRLLKKYSNLRGIVHGLQIAYTDAKVYPFIPRYNMLKDMIKCVLRDPSYMEVCHEDISRT' A
#
# COMPACT_ATOMS: atom_id res chain seq x y z
N MET A 1 -12.86 -34.49 -5.20
CA MET A 1 -11.83 -33.66 -5.83
C MET A 1 -11.55 -34.19 -7.23
N SER A 2 -12.22 -33.61 -8.21
CA SER A 2 -12.02 -33.89 -9.63
C SER A 2 -10.84 -33.09 -10.18
N VAL A 3 -10.32 -33.47 -11.35
CA VAL A 3 -9.27 -32.70 -12.04
C VAL A 3 -9.76 -31.28 -12.34
N GLN A 4 -11.03 -31.12 -12.74
CA GLN A 4 -11.63 -29.81 -13.00
C GLN A 4 -11.65 -28.92 -11.75
N GLU A 5 -12.00 -29.48 -10.58
CA GLU A 5 -12.02 -28.75 -9.31
C GLU A 5 -10.61 -28.22 -8.96
N ILE A 6 -9.56 -29.00 -9.24
CA ILE A 6 -8.16 -28.58 -9.02
C ILE A 6 -7.74 -27.47 -10.00
N GLU A 7 -8.17 -27.56 -11.26
CA GLU A 7 -7.88 -26.54 -12.27
C GLU A 7 -8.56 -25.19 -11.95
N ASP A 8 -9.82 -25.24 -11.52
CA ASP A 8 -10.57 -24.06 -11.09
C ASP A 8 -9.94 -23.43 -9.85
N GLU A 9 -9.52 -24.25 -8.88
CA GLU A 9 -8.82 -23.80 -7.67
C GLU A 9 -7.47 -23.15 -7.99
N ASN A 10 -6.69 -23.75 -8.90
CA ASN A 10 -5.43 -23.17 -9.38
C ASN A 10 -5.64 -21.82 -10.07
N ALA A 11 -6.68 -21.69 -10.90
CA ALA A 11 -7.01 -20.42 -11.54
C ALA A 11 -7.37 -19.34 -10.51
N GLN A 12 -8.11 -19.71 -9.46
CA GLN A 12 -8.42 -18.81 -8.35
C GLN A 12 -7.15 -18.35 -7.62
N TYR A 13 -6.27 -19.27 -7.24
CA TYR A 13 -5.02 -18.93 -6.55
C TYR A 13 -4.08 -18.04 -7.38
N ILE A 14 -3.99 -18.28 -8.69
CA ILE A 14 -3.21 -17.43 -9.59
C ILE A 14 -3.76 -16.00 -9.58
N ASN A 15 -5.09 -15.85 -9.68
CA ASN A 15 -5.73 -14.53 -9.63
C ASN A 15 -5.49 -13.82 -8.30
N ASP A 16 -5.58 -14.54 -7.20
CA ASP A 16 -5.35 -13.98 -5.86
C ASP A 16 -3.89 -13.54 -5.67
N LEU A 17 -2.93 -14.32 -6.17
CA LEU A 17 -1.52 -13.92 -6.18
C LEU A 17 -1.29 -12.64 -6.98
N TYR A 18 -1.88 -12.50 -8.16
CA TYR A 18 -1.76 -11.28 -8.96
C TYR A 18 -2.38 -10.06 -8.26
N ARG A 19 -3.53 -10.22 -7.61
CA ARG A 19 -4.14 -9.16 -6.80
C ARG A 19 -3.21 -8.74 -5.66
N LEU A 20 -2.65 -9.70 -4.95
CA LEU A 20 -1.74 -9.45 -3.83
C LEU A 20 -0.46 -8.73 -4.29
N LEU A 21 0.16 -9.20 -5.38
CA LEU A 21 1.34 -8.57 -5.97
C LEU A 21 1.07 -7.11 -6.35
N LYS A 22 -0.10 -6.83 -6.95
CA LYS A 22 -0.49 -5.47 -7.31
C LYS A 22 -0.63 -4.58 -6.08
N LYS A 23 -1.29 -5.05 -5.02
CA LYS A 23 -1.46 -4.29 -3.76
C LYS A 23 -0.11 -3.91 -3.14
N TYR A 24 0.80 -4.86 -2.98
CA TYR A 24 2.11 -4.59 -2.40
C TYR A 24 3.01 -3.75 -3.31
N SER A 25 2.87 -3.87 -4.63
CA SER A 25 3.57 -3.00 -5.59
C SER A 25 3.13 -1.53 -5.42
N ASN A 26 1.82 -1.29 -5.31
CA ASN A 26 1.28 0.06 -5.05
C ASN A 26 1.75 0.61 -3.71
N LEU A 27 1.68 -0.19 -2.64
CA LEU A 27 2.14 0.20 -1.31
C LEU A 27 3.63 0.57 -1.31
N ARG A 28 4.47 -0.22 -2.00
CA ARG A 28 5.88 0.09 -2.19
C ARG A 28 6.07 1.43 -2.90
N GLY A 29 5.24 1.74 -3.90
CA GLY A 29 5.23 3.03 -4.57
C GLY A 29 4.97 4.20 -3.61
N ILE A 30 3.96 4.06 -2.75
CA ILE A 30 3.63 5.08 -1.72
C ILE A 30 4.80 5.30 -0.77
N VAL A 31 5.37 4.23 -0.22
CA VAL A 31 6.50 4.31 0.72
C VAL A 31 7.72 4.95 0.06
N HIS A 32 8.01 4.60 -1.19
CA HIS A 32 9.10 5.20 -1.94
C HIS A 32 8.88 6.70 -2.20
N GLY A 33 7.67 7.09 -2.61
CA GLY A 33 7.30 8.50 -2.79
C GLY A 33 7.41 9.30 -1.48
N LEU A 34 6.94 8.73 -0.37
CA LEU A 34 7.07 9.31 0.96
C LEU A 34 8.55 9.52 1.35
N GLN A 35 9.41 8.54 1.08
CA GLN A 35 10.84 8.62 1.38
C GLN A 35 11.53 9.76 0.61
N ILE A 36 11.22 9.91 -0.68
CA ILE A 36 11.75 10.99 -1.52
C ILE A 36 11.27 12.34 -0.96
N ALA A 37 9.96 12.50 -0.78
CA ALA A 37 9.38 13.75 -0.30
C ALA A 37 9.90 14.14 1.10
N TYR A 38 10.06 13.16 2.00
CA TYR A 38 10.67 13.35 3.31
C TYR A 38 12.12 13.85 3.21
N THR A 39 12.90 13.27 2.30
CA THR A 39 14.30 13.66 2.08
C THR A 39 14.38 15.09 1.57
N ASP A 40 13.54 15.45 0.60
CA ASP A 40 13.46 16.80 0.05
C ASP A 40 13.00 17.82 1.11
N ALA A 41 12.10 17.44 2.01
CA ALA A 41 11.61 18.33 3.06
C ALA A 41 12.70 18.76 4.06
N LYS A 42 13.82 18.03 4.17
CA LYS A 42 14.88 18.32 5.15
C LYS A 42 15.54 19.69 4.93
N VAL A 43 15.50 20.22 3.71
CA VAL A 43 16.10 21.52 3.37
C VAL A 43 15.34 22.70 3.98
N TYR A 44 14.05 22.55 4.28
CA TYR A 44 13.21 23.63 4.80
C TYR A 44 13.43 23.85 6.29
N PRO A 45 13.24 25.07 6.85
CA PRO A 45 13.29 25.32 8.30
C PRO A 45 12.23 24.56 9.12
N PHE A 46 12.39 24.50 10.44
CA PHE A 46 11.57 23.66 11.33
C PHE A 46 10.05 23.84 11.17
N ILE A 47 9.55 25.08 11.20
CA ILE A 47 8.12 25.38 11.17
C ILE A 47 7.46 24.93 9.84
N PRO A 48 7.91 25.36 8.66
CA PRO A 48 7.32 24.89 7.40
C PRO A 48 7.54 23.39 7.20
N ARG A 49 8.70 22.86 7.59
CA ARG A 49 8.99 21.42 7.51
C ARG A 49 7.98 20.61 8.32
N TYR A 50 7.62 21.03 9.53
CA TYR A 50 6.62 20.33 10.34
C TYR A 50 5.28 20.22 9.62
N ASN A 51 4.81 21.30 8.99
CA ASN A 51 3.55 21.28 8.23
C ASN A 51 3.62 20.30 7.05
N MET A 52 4.72 20.33 6.29
CA MET A 52 4.95 19.40 5.18
C MET A 52 4.95 17.93 5.65
N LEU A 53 5.69 17.62 6.71
CA LEU A 53 5.75 16.26 7.28
C LEU A 53 4.38 15.79 7.76
N LYS A 54 3.64 16.67 8.45
CA LYS A 54 2.29 16.38 8.91
C LYS A 54 1.35 16.07 7.75
N ASP A 55 1.44 16.82 6.67
CA ASP A 55 0.57 16.62 5.50
C ASP A 55 0.96 15.36 4.72
N MET A 56 2.25 15.03 4.60
CA MET A 56 2.71 13.75 4.03
C MET A 56 2.12 12.55 4.77
N ILE A 57 2.13 12.57 6.10
CA ILE A 57 1.53 11.50 6.92
C ILE A 57 0.04 11.39 6.65
N LYS A 58 -0.70 12.52 6.64
CA LYS A 58 -2.13 12.51 6.33
C LYS A 58 -2.42 11.99 4.92
N CYS A 59 -1.60 12.34 3.93
CA CYS A 59 -1.74 11.88 2.56
C CYS A 59 -1.63 10.37 2.47
N VAL A 60 -0.59 9.78 3.08
CA VAL A 60 -0.41 8.32 3.11
C VAL A 60 -1.57 7.63 3.83
N LEU A 61 -1.99 8.15 4.97
CA LEU A 61 -3.12 7.59 5.74
C LEU A 61 -4.48 7.69 5.02
N ARG A 62 -4.59 8.50 3.97
CA ARG A 62 -5.80 8.63 3.15
C ARG A 62 -5.65 7.99 1.78
N ASP A 63 -4.48 7.45 1.46
CA ASP A 63 -4.22 6.84 0.17
C ASP A 63 -5.04 5.54 0.04
N PRO A 64 -5.87 5.38 -1.00
CA PRO A 64 -6.71 4.20 -1.17
C PRO A 64 -5.92 2.89 -1.21
N SER A 65 -4.72 2.88 -1.77
CA SER A 65 -3.89 1.67 -1.86
C SER A 65 -3.24 1.33 -0.52
N TYR A 66 -2.94 2.32 0.32
CA TYR A 66 -2.54 2.07 1.71
C TYR A 66 -3.71 1.52 2.53
N MET A 67 -4.88 2.15 2.40
CA MET A 67 -6.10 1.77 3.12
C MET A 67 -6.59 0.37 2.71
N GLU A 68 -6.47 0.00 1.44
CA GLU A 68 -6.79 -1.34 0.95
C GLU A 68 -5.96 -2.43 1.66
N VAL A 69 -4.69 -2.16 1.98
CA VAL A 69 -3.84 -3.11 2.72
C VAL A 69 -4.18 -3.11 4.21
N CYS A 70 -4.34 -1.95 4.83
CA CYS A 70 -4.59 -1.85 6.28
C CYS A 70 -6.00 -2.29 6.72
N HIS A 71 -7.00 -2.25 5.84
CA HIS A 71 -8.36 -2.68 6.16
C HIS A 71 -8.63 -4.18 5.93
N GLU A 72 -7.70 -4.91 5.31
CA GLU A 72 -7.77 -6.38 5.25
C GLU A 72 -7.52 -7.02 6.63
N ASP A 73 -6.66 -6.44 7.46
CA ASP A 73 -6.32 -6.96 8.79
C ASP A 73 -7.47 -6.85 9.82
N ILE A 74 -8.33 -5.83 9.68
CA ILE A 74 -9.49 -5.63 10.57
C ILE A 74 -10.60 -6.65 10.29
N SER A 75 -10.69 -7.17 9.07
CA SER A 75 -11.75 -8.11 8.68
C SER A 75 -11.43 -9.57 9.05
N ARG A 76 -10.23 -9.83 9.59
CA ARG A 76 -9.73 -11.16 9.95
C ARG A 76 -9.51 -11.36 11.46
N THR A 77 -9.88 -10.38 12.28
CA THR A 77 -9.81 -10.43 13.75
C THR A 77 -11.21 -10.37 14.35
#